data_AF-A0AAU8U2F2-F1
#
_entry.id   AF-A0AAU8U2F2-F1
#
_cell.length_a   1.000
_cell.length_b   1.000
_cell.length_c   1.000
_cell.angle_alpha   90.00
_cell.angle_beta   90.00
_cell.angle_gamma   90.00
#
_symmetry.space_group_name_H-M   'P 1'
#
loop_
_entity.id
_entity.type
_entity.pdbx_description
1 polymer ?
#
loop_
_entity_poly.entity_id
_entity_poly.type
_entity_poly.pdbx_seq_one_letter_code
_entity_poly.pdbx_strand_id
1 'polypeptide(L)' 'MNGSVEAVLDANQGLADEPQPFRAGVVILLPDLPAPTEEGISLWD' A
#
# COMPACT_ATOMS: atom_id res chain seq x y z
N MET A 1 14.31 3.60 2.92
CA MET A 1 12.90 3.69 3.33
C MET A 1 12.10 3.10 2.19
N ASN A 2 11.66 1.84 2.28
CA ASN A 2 10.61 1.34 1.39
C ASN A 2 9.37 1.32 2.25
N GLY A 3 8.50 2.32 2.09
CA GLY A 3 7.20 2.32 2.75
C GLY A 3 6.30 1.25 2.14
N SER A 4 5.16 1.01 2.78
CA SER A 4 4.19 0.00 2.34
C SER A 4 3.68 0.24 0.93
N VAL A 5 3.57 1.51 0.50
CA VAL A 5 3.11 1.87 -0.84
C VAL A 5 4.17 1.52 -1.89
N GLU A 6 5.42 1.88 -1.66
CA GLU A 6 6.52 1.58 -2.56
C GLU A 6 6.69 0.07 -2.74
N ALA A 7 6.61 -0.70 -1.65
CA ALA A 7 6.68 -2.16 -1.71
C ALA A 7 5.57 -2.77 -2.57
N VAL A 8 4.34 -2.25 -2.46
CA VAL A 8 3.22 -2.67 -3.31
C VAL A 8 3.46 -2.28 -4.77
N LEU A 9 3.88 -1.05 -5.06
CA LEU A 9 4.13 -0.63 -6.45
C LEU A 9 5.27 -1.40 -7.11
N ASP A 10 6.33 -1.71 -6.37
CA ASP A 10 7.44 -2.54 -6.85
C ASP A 10 6.96 -3.94 -7.27
N ALA A 11 6.08 -4.54 -6.45
CA ALA A 11 5.49 -5.85 -6.72
C ALA A 11 4.41 -5.84 -7.82
N ASN A 12 3.92 -4.66 -8.24
CA ASN A 12 2.82 -4.50 -9.20
C ASN A 12 3.19 -3.49 -10.30
N GLN A 13 4.17 -3.84 -11.15
CA GLN A 13 4.60 -2.99 -12.26
C GLN A 13 3.41 -2.58 -13.16
N GLY A 14 3.29 -1.26 -13.40
CA GLY A 14 2.18 -0.66 -14.16
C GLY A 14 0.96 -0.26 -13.32
N LEU A 15 0.85 -0.70 -12.05
CA LEU A 15 -0.26 -0.29 -11.17
C LEU A 15 -0.25 1.21 -10.87
N ALA A 16 0.93 1.84 -10.83
CA ALA A 16 1.06 3.28 -10.60
C ALA A 16 0.49 4.12 -11.76
N ASP A 17 0.51 3.58 -12.98
CA ASP A 17 0.01 4.25 -14.18
C ASP A 17 -1.50 4.04 -14.38
N GLU A 18 -2.11 3.09 -13.65
CA GLU A 18 -3.55 2.86 -13.69
C GLU A 18 -4.29 4.06 -13.04
N PRO A 19 -5.27 4.66 -13.75
CA PRO A 19 -5.96 5.83 -13.25
C PRO A 19 -6.76 5.50 -11.98
N GLN A 20 -6.71 6.40 -11.01
CA GLN A 20 -7.50 6.29 -9.80
C GLN A 20 -8.81 7.08 -9.92
N PRO A 21 -9.94 6.55 -9.40
CA PRO A 21 -10.08 5.28 -8.69
C PRO A 21 -9.91 4.06 -9.59
N PHE A 22 -9.27 3.00 -9.08
CA PHE A 22 -9.06 1.78 -9.88
C PHE A 22 -10.39 1.19 -10.35
N ARG A 23 -10.40 0.72 -11.60
CA ARG A 23 -11.54 -0.02 -12.15
C ARG A 23 -11.77 -1.32 -11.37
N ALA A 24 -13.00 -1.81 -11.40
CA ALA A 24 -13.32 -3.12 -10.85
C ALA A 24 -12.51 -4.24 -11.53
N GLY A 25 -12.17 -5.28 -10.76
CA GLY A 25 -11.45 -6.46 -11.26
C GLY A 25 -9.93 -6.32 -11.35
N VAL A 26 -9.35 -5.17 -10.95
CA VAL A 26 -7.90 -5.04 -10.76
C VAL A 26 -7.46 -5.95 -9.61
N VAL A 27 -6.50 -6.83 -9.87
CA VAL A 27 -5.88 -7.70 -8.86
C VAL A 27 -4.58 -7.06 -8.42
N ILE A 28 -4.47 -6.74 -7.14
CA ILE A 28 -3.29 -6.14 -6.53
C ILE A 28 -2.60 -7.20 -5.68
N LEU A 29 -1.35 -7.53 -6.00
CA LEU A 29 -0.52 -8.40 -5.17
C LEU A 29 -0.02 -7.61 -3.95
N LEU A 30 -0.38 -8.07 -2.75
CA LEU A 30 0.18 -7.51 -1.52
C LEU A 30 1.42 -8.33 -1.13
N PRO A 31 2.63 -7.74 -1.13
CA PRO A 31 3.82 -8.43 -0.69
C PRO A 31 3.84 -8.54 0.84
N ASP A 32 4.77 -9.33 1.37
CA ASP A 32 5.07 -9.30 2.80
C ASP A 32 5.59 -7.91 3.18
N LEU A 33 4.95 -7.30 4.18
CA LEU A 33 5.29 -5.98 4.69
C LEU A 33 5.91 -6.10 6.09
N PRO A 34 6.82 -5.19 6.46
CA PRO A 34 7.29 -5.10 7.84
C PRO A 34 6.10 -4.86 8.77
N ALA A 35 6.21 -5.39 10.00
CA ALA A 35 5.20 -5.15 11.03
C ALA A 35 5.00 -3.63 11.21
N PRO A 36 3.75 -3.17 11.38
CA PRO A 36 3.49 -1.76 11.61
C PRO A 36 4.20 -1.29 12.86
N THR A 37 4.73 -0.08 12.83
CA THR A 37 5.23 0.56 14.05
C THR A 37 4.05 0.91 14.93
N GLU A 38 4.00 0.36 16.14
CA GLU A 38 3.00 0.71 17.14
C GLU A 38 3.40 2.01 17.86
N GLU A 39 3.09 3.15 17.25
CA GLU A 39 3.06 4.43 17.95
C GLU A 39 1.63 4.68 18.44
N GLY A 40 1.40 4.46 19.74
CA GLY A 40 0.10 4.72 20.36
C GLY A 40 -0.17 6.22 20.41
N ILE A 41 -1.12 6.69 19.60
CA ILE A 41 -1.66 8.05 19.66
C ILE A 41 -3.13 8.00 20.11
N SER A 42 -3.48 8.80 21.13
CA SER A 42 -4.88 8.98 21.50
C SER A 42 -5.55 9.84 20.42
N LEU A 43 -6.57 9.29 19.76
CA LEU A 43 -7.28 10.01 18.71
C LEU A 43 -8.27 11.04 19.27
N TRP A 44 -8.71 10.86 20.51
CA TRP A 44 -9.70 11.70 21.18
C TRP A 44 -9.43 11.73 22.69
N ASP A 45 -9.83 12.81 23.36
CA ASP A 45 -10.06 12.87 24.81
C ASP A 45 -11.53 12.57 25.13
#